data_AF-A0A925CUA2-F1
#
_entry.id   AF-A0A925CUA2-F1
#
_cell.length_a   1.000
_cell.length_b   1.000
_cell.length_c   1.000
_cell.angle_alpha   90.00
_cell.angle_beta   90.00
_cell.angle_gamma   90.00
#
_symmetry.space_group_name_H-M   'P 1'
#
loop_
_entity.id
_entity.type
_entity.pdbx_description
1 polymer ?
#
loop_
_entity_poly.entity_id
_entity_poly.type
_entity_poly.pdbx_seq_one_letter_code
_entity_poly.pdbx_strand_id
1 'polypeptide(L)'
;MNGQYLRVSDTAPSIEVFFANTSDGSARTDLVFNTSGLTLGYRRPGAAVTNLTLVTLASATAAWAAGGFIHLSGGLYRLDLPTAANATGVSRVAVVSVALPTGVAFNPCIVALGADDLTAAAPTTGDFITGLRAENVGSAWGVTSQPSGGATVTYSERRAVGGTLGTRTAYYDSTGKLAGLTAVV
;
A
#
# COMPACT_ATOMS: atom_id res chain seq x y z
N MET A 1 18.30 -3.91 -8.26
CA MET A 1 17.26 -4.68 -8.99
C MET A 1 15.93 -4.13 -8.52
N ASN A 2 15.22 -3.39 -9.37
CA ASN A 2 13.85 -2.94 -9.06
C ASN A 2 12.95 -4.18 -9.14
N GLY A 3 12.78 -4.87 -8.02
CA GLY A 3 11.82 -5.96 -7.90
C GLY A 3 10.40 -5.39 -7.88
N GLN A 4 9.44 -6.11 -8.46
CA GLN A 4 8.04 -5.76 -8.32
C GLN A 4 7.62 -5.82 -6.85
N TYR A 5 6.73 -4.93 -6.44
CA TYR A 5 6.19 -4.84 -5.09
C TYR A 5 4.68 -4.84 -5.18
N LEU A 6 4.02 -5.59 -4.29
CA LEU A 6 2.57 -5.66 -4.23
C LEU A 6 2.09 -5.34 -2.81
N ARG A 7 1.01 -4.59 -2.71
CA ARG A 7 0.40 -4.30 -1.42
C ARG A 7 -0.27 -5.55 -0.83
N VAL A 8 -0.09 -5.76 0.46
CA VAL A 8 -0.79 -6.82 1.20
C VAL A 8 -2.29 -6.55 1.17
N SER A 9 -3.08 -7.60 0.94
CA SER A 9 -4.55 -7.55 0.86
C SER A 9 -5.10 -6.61 -0.22
N ASP A 10 -4.30 -6.31 -1.25
CA ASP A 10 -4.79 -5.67 -2.47
C ASP A 10 -5.88 -6.54 -3.12
N THR A 11 -6.97 -5.90 -3.54
CA THR A 11 -8.14 -6.52 -4.14
C THR A 11 -8.00 -6.73 -5.65
N ALA A 12 -7.01 -6.10 -6.30
CA ALA A 12 -6.74 -6.23 -7.72
C ALA A 12 -5.24 -6.46 -8.04
N PRO A 13 -4.59 -7.47 -7.41
CA PRO A 13 -3.16 -7.63 -7.53
C PRO A 13 -2.77 -8.10 -8.93
N SER A 14 -1.91 -7.32 -9.59
CA SER A 14 -1.42 -7.59 -10.94
C SER A 14 0.11 -7.50 -10.95
N ILE A 15 0.75 -8.41 -11.68
CA ILE A 15 2.20 -8.45 -11.83
C ILE A 15 2.59 -8.65 -13.29
N GLU A 16 3.86 -8.41 -13.59
CA GLU A 16 4.42 -8.68 -14.91
C GLU A 16 5.32 -9.93 -14.86
N VAL A 17 5.16 -10.80 -15.84
CA VAL A 17 5.92 -12.03 -15.98
C VAL A 17 6.53 -12.13 -17.37
N PHE A 18 7.74 -12.68 -17.47
CA PHE A 18 8.47 -12.78 -18.72
C PHE A 18 8.62 -14.24 -19.18
N PHE A 19 8.39 -14.49 -20.47
CA PHE A 19 8.61 -15.76 -21.12
C PHE A 19 9.61 -15.63 -22.27
N ALA A 20 10.47 -16.63 -22.42
CA ALA A 20 11.46 -16.70 -23.48
C ALA A 20 11.40 -18.04 -24.22
N ASN A 21 11.99 -18.08 -25.41
CA ASN A 21 12.32 -19.32 -26.10
C ASN A 21 13.51 -19.98 -25.41
N THR A 22 13.44 -21.29 -25.18
CA THR A 22 14.56 -22.05 -24.57
C THR A 22 15.79 -22.16 -25.47
N SER A 23 15.60 -22.02 -26.78
CA SER A 23 16.67 -22.20 -27.78
C SER A 23 17.66 -21.05 -27.84
N ASP A 24 17.19 -19.82 -27.68
CA ASP A 24 17.98 -18.60 -27.91
C ASP A 24 17.71 -17.49 -26.89
N GLY A 25 16.81 -17.69 -25.93
CA GLY A 25 16.43 -16.70 -24.93
C GLY A 25 15.62 -15.53 -25.51
N SER A 26 15.24 -15.56 -26.79
CA SER A 26 14.41 -14.52 -27.39
C SER A 26 13.02 -14.49 -26.77
N ALA A 27 12.39 -13.32 -26.77
CA ALA A 27 11.06 -13.12 -26.19
C ALA A 27 10.01 -14.05 -26.82
N ARG A 28 9.21 -14.73 -25.97
CA ARG A 28 8.08 -15.56 -26.42
C ARG A 28 6.79 -14.72 -26.43
N THR A 29 6.17 -14.51 -27.59
CA THR A 29 5.06 -13.53 -27.76
C THR A 29 3.72 -14.13 -28.17
N ASP A 30 3.65 -15.44 -28.35
CA ASP A 30 2.49 -16.18 -28.88
C ASP A 30 1.70 -16.93 -27.78
N LEU A 31 2.02 -16.72 -26.51
CA LEU A 31 1.30 -17.35 -25.41
C LEU A 31 -0.05 -16.64 -25.19
N VAL A 32 -1.08 -17.44 -24.97
CA VAL A 32 -2.43 -16.99 -24.62
C VAL A 32 -2.92 -17.81 -23.43
N PHE A 33 -3.99 -17.36 -22.77
CA PHE A 33 -4.49 -17.96 -21.52
C PHE A 33 -4.77 -19.48 -21.63
N ASN A 34 -5.10 -19.97 -22.84
CA ASN A 34 -5.41 -21.37 -23.13
C ASN A 34 -4.36 -22.07 -23.99
N THR A 35 -3.13 -21.56 -24.07
CA THR A 35 -2.04 -22.27 -24.75
C THR A 35 -1.86 -23.66 -24.14
N SER A 36 -1.89 -24.69 -24.97
CA SER A 36 -1.73 -26.08 -24.52
C SER A 36 -0.41 -26.28 -23.78
N GLY A 37 -0.49 -26.86 -22.58
CA GLY A 37 0.67 -27.10 -21.73
C GLY A 37 1.15 -25.90 -20.92
N LEU A 38 0.49 -24.73 -21.02
CA LEU A 38 0.75 -23.59 -20.15
C LEU A 38 -0.07 -23.70 -18.86
N THR A 39 0.62 -23.98 -17.75
CA THR A 39 0.02 -23.95 -16.41
C THR A 39 0.92 -23.14 -15.50
N LEU A 40 0.41 -22.06 -14.94
CA LEU A 40 1.09 -21.25 -13.94
C LEU A 40 0.51 -21.53 -12.55
N GLY A 41 1.28 -21.21 -11.53
CA GLY A 41 0.84 -21.29 -10.15
C GLY A 41 1.49 -20.19 -9.31
N TYR A 42 0.93 -19.97 -8.13
CA TYR A 42 1.55 -19.13 -7.13
C TYR A 42 1.83 -19.94 -5.86
N ARG A 43 2.85 -19.52 -5.13
CA ARG A 43 3.23 -20.11 -3.85
C ARG A 43 3.45 -19.03 -2.81
N ARG A 44 2.82 -19.23 -1.66
CA ARG A 44 3.09 -18.46 -0.43
C ARG A 44 4.18 -19.17 0.38
N PRO A 45 4.98 -18.44 1.18
CA PRO A 45 5.98 -19.04 2.06
C PRO A 45 5.37 -20.15 2.91
N GLY A 46 6.01 -21.32 2.93
CA GLY A 46 5.54 -22.48 3.69
C GLY A 46 4.32 -23.23 3.11
N ALA A 47 3.69 -22.71 2.05
CA ALA A 47 2.54 -23.37 1.41
C ALA A 47 2.94 -24.21 0.19
N ALA A 48 2.05 -25.12 -0.23
CA ALA A 48 2.12 -25.76 -1.53
C ALA A 48 1.84 -24.77 -2.67
N VAL A 49 2.25 -25.11 -3.90
CA VAL A 49 1.88 -24.36 -5.10
C VAL A 49 0.38 -24.49 -5.33
N THR A 50 -0.28 -23.37 -5.59
CA THR A 50 -1.70 -23.32 -6.00
C THR A 50 -1.75 -22.99 -7.48
N ASN A 51 -2.40 -23.84 -8.28
CA ASN A 51 -2.55 -23.63 -9.71
C ASN A 51 -3.44 -22.42 -10.00
N LEU A 52 -3.08 -21.65 -11.01
CA LEU A 52 -3.87 -20.55 -11.52
C LEU A 52 -4.76 -21.04 -12.66
N THR A 53 -6.05 -20.75 -12.57
CA THR A 53 -6.96 -20.85 -13.70
C THR A 53 -6.80 -19.59 -14.54
N LEU A 54 -6.09 -19.68 -15.67
CA LEU A 54 -5.86 -18.51 -16.52
C LEU A 54 -7.13 -18.12 -17.27
N VAL A 55 -7.37 -16.82 -17.39
CA VAL A 55 -8.49 -16.25 -18.16
C VAL A 55 -7.98 -15.16 -19.09
N THR A 56 -8.69 -14.96 -20.21
CA THR A 56 -8.37 -13.87 -21.13
C THR A 56 -8.73 -12.52 -20.53
N LEU A 57 -7.87 -11.53 -20.74
CA LEU A 57 -8.21 -10.12 -20.57
C LEU A 57 -8.52 -9.52 -21.95
N ALA A 58 -9.49 -8.63 -22.03
CA ALA A 58 -9.88 -7.98 -23.28
C ALA A 58 -8.79 -7.03 -23.83
N SER A 59 -7.95 -6.48 -22.95
CA SER A 59 -6.81 -5.62 -23.28
C SER A 59 -5.85 -5.51 -22.09
N ALA A 60 -4.66 -4.95 -22.31
CA ALA A 60 -3.65 -4.73 -21.27
C ALA A 60 -4.14 -3.85 -20.11
N THR A 61 -5.10 -2.95 -20.37
CA THR A 61 -5.69 -2.04 -19.40
C THR A 61 -7.08 -2.47 -18.93
N ALA A 62 -7.53 -3.67 -19.31
CA ALA A 62 -8.80 -4.20 -18.85
C ALA A 62 -8.84 -4.29 -17.32
N ALA A 63 -10.05 -4.24 -16.78
CA ALA A 63 -10.28 -4.46 -15.36
C ALA A 63 -9.67 -5.79 -14.92
N TRP A 64 -9.17 -5.82 -13.68
CA TRP A 64 -8.58 -7.01 -13.10
C TRP A 64 -9.57 -8.18 -13.12
N ALA A 65 -9.06 -9.37 -13.44
CA ALA A 65 -9.79 -10.62 -13.31
C ALA A 65 -8.85 -11.67 -12.70
N ALA A 66 -9.31 -12.44 -11.72
CA ALA A 66 -8.48 -13.48 -11.11
C ALA A 66 -7.97 -14.47 -12.19
N GLY A 67 -6.64 -14.60 -12.31
CA GLY A 67 -6.00 -15.41 -13.34
C GLY A 67 -5.91 -14.73 -14.72
N GLY A 68 -6.27 -13.45 -14.82
CA GLY A 68 -6.17 -12.65 -16.03
C GLY A 68 -4.77 -12.71 -16.63
N PHE A 69 -4.69 -13.05 -17.91
CA PHE A 69 -3.43 -13.24 -18.61
C PHE A 69 -3.51 -12.61 -20.00
N ILE A 70 -2.57 -11.72 -20.29
CA ILE A 70 -2.46 -11.09 -21.60
C ILE A 70 -1.03 -10.67 -21.90
N HIS A 71 -0.65 -10.77 -23.17
CA HIS A 71 0.62 -10.26 -23.66
C HIS A 71 0.64 -8.72 -23.62
N LEU A 72 1.75 -8.16 -23.17
CA LEU A 72 1.99 -6.71 -23.17
C LEU A 72 2.87 -6.34 -24.36
N SER A 73 4.14 -6.75 -24.32
CA SER A 73 5.13 -6.52 -25.37
C SER A 73 6.40 -7.33 -25.09
N GLY A 74 7.12 -7.72 -26.16
CA GLY A 74 8.49 -8.28 -26.03
C GLY A 74 8.64 -9.40 -25.00
N GLY A 75 7.69 -10.34 -24.93
CA GLY A 75 7.72 -11.47 -23.99
C GLY A 75 7.27 -11.17 -22.56
N LEU A 76 6.95 -9.92 -22.22
CA LEU A 76 6.27 -9.55 -20.99
C LEU A 76 4.76 -9.75 -21.12
N TYR A 77 4.17 -10.30 -20.06
CA TYR A 77 2.75 -10.54 -19.91
C TYR A 77 2.29 -9.97 -18.60
N ARG A 78 1.08 -9.42 -18.58
CA ARG A 78 0.37 -9.11 -17.36
C ARG A 78 -0.26 -10.40 -16.83
N LEU A 79 -0.09 -10.64 -15.53
CA LEU A 79 -0.72 -11.72 -14.80
C LEU A 79 -1.44 -11.14 -13.59
N ASP A 80 -2.76 -11.31 -13.58
CA ASP A 80 -3.62 -10.93 -12.48
C ASP A 80 -3.70 -12.10 -11.48
N LEU A 81 -3.17 -11.89 -10.28
CA LEU A 81 -3.15 -12.91 -9.24
C LEU A 81 -4.51 -12.95 -8.52
N PRO A 82 -4.99 -14.10 -8.05
CA PRO A 82 -6.10 -14.17 -7.12
C PRO A 82 -5.77 -13.42 -5.82
N THR A 83 -6.75 -12.76 -5.19
CA THR A 83 -6.58 -12.05 -3.91
C THR A 83 -6.14 -12.95 -2.75
N ALA A 84 -6.30 -14.28 -2.88
CA ALA A 84 -5.75 -15.23 -1.92
C ALA A 84 -4.22 -15.30 -1.93
N ALA A 85 -3.58 -14.86 -3.02
CA ALA A 85 -2.14 -14.89 -3.21
C ALA A 85 -1.40 -13.87 -2.33
N ASN A 86 -2.03 -12.72 -2.07
CA ASN A 86 -1.48 -11.60 -1.30
C ASN A 86 -2.24 -11.33 0.01
N ALA A 87 -2.94 -12.34 0.54
CA ALA A 87 -3.67 -12.25 1.81
C ALA A 87 -2.81 -11.73 2.98
N THR A 88 -3.45 -11.17 4.01
CA THR A 88 -2.80 -10.68 5.23
C THR A 88 -1.84 -11.71 5.83
N GLY A 89 -0.67 -11.24 6.29
CA GLY A 89 0.37 -12.08 6.92
C GLY A 89 1.32 -12.77 5.94
N VAL A 90 1.12 -12.61 4.63
CA VAL A 90 2.04 -13.09 3.59
C VAL A 90 3.12 -12.04 3.35
N SER A 91 4.39 -12.42 3.36
CA SER A 91 5.54 -11.51 3.14
C SER A 91 6.01 -11.43 1.69
N ARG A 92 5.72 -12.46 0.90
CA ARG A 92 6.04 -12.54 -0.52
C ARG A 92 5.15 -13.54 -1.23
N VAL A 93 4.98 -13.38 -2.53
CA VAL A 93 4.38 -14.40 -3.39
C VAL A 93 5.38 -14.79 -4.47
N ALA A 94 5.53 -16.08 -4.73
CA ALA A 94 6.33 -16.58 -5.84
C ALA A 94 5.40 -17.12 -6.92
N VAL A 95 5.49 -16.57 -8.13
CA VAL A 95 4.84 -17.12 -9.32
C VAL A 95 5.79 -18.09 -9.99
N VAL A 96 5.29 -19.29 -10.25
CA VAL A 96 6.04 -20.43 -10.75
C VAL A 96 5.32 -21.03 -11.96
N SER A 97 6.08 -21.65 -12.86
CA SER A 97 5.51 -22.54 -13.85
C SER A 97 5.21 -23.89 -13.21
N VAL A 98 4.00 -24.41 -13.43
CA VAL A 98 3.61 -25.78 -13.09
C VAL A 98 3.81 -26.69 -14.30
N ALA A 99 3.47 -26.19 -15.49
CA ALA A 99 3.77 -26.79 -16.78
C ALA A 99 4.03 -25.69 -17.81
N LEU A 100 4.92 -25.95 -18.77
CA LEU A 100 5.17 -25.05 -19.89
C LEU A 100 5.06 -25.82 -21.21
N PRO A 101 4.58 -25.15 -22.28
CA PRO A 101 4.70 -25.70 -23.63
C PRO A 101 6.16 -25.97 -23.99
N THR A 102 6.40 -26.92 -24.88
CA THR A 102 7.76 -27.21 -25.37
C THR A 102 8.40 -25.97 -25.98
N GLY A 103 9.68 -25.74 -25.64
CA GLY A 103 10.42 -24.60 -26.16
C GLY A 103 10.21 -23.29 -25.39
N VAL A 104 9.42 -23.29 -24.31
CA VAL A 104 9.15 -22.12 -23.48
C VAL A 104 9.94 -22.17 -22.18
N ALA A 105 10.66 -21.09 -21.89
CA ALA A 105 11.37 -20.85 -20.64
C ALA A 105 10.60 -19.82 -19.80
N PHE A 106 10.53 -20.09 -18.50
CA PHE A 106 9.97 -19.17 -17.51
C PHE A 106 10.83 -19.20 -16.24
N ASN A 107 11.27 -18.03 -15.80
CA ASN A 107 11.95 -17.89 -14.52
C ASN A 107 10.93 -17.49 -13.46
N PRO A 108 10.90 -18.15 -12.29
CA PRO A 108 9.99 -17.76 -11.21
C PRO A 108 10.09 -16.28 -10.86
N CYS A 109 8.94 -15.62 -10.80
CA CYS A 109 8.86 -14.22 -10.38
C CYS A 109 8.52 -14.18 -8.88
N ILE A 110 9.41 -13.59 -8.08
CA ILE A 110 9.20 -13.44 -6.64
C ILE A 110 8.90 -11.98 -6.35
N VAL A 111 7.72 -11.73 -5.81
CA VAL A 111 7.19 -10.40 -5.52
C VAL A 111 7.10 -10.23 -4.02
N ALA A 112 7.73 -9.19 -3.50
CA ALA A 112 7.64 -8.84 -2.07
C ALA A 112 6.29 -8.19 -1.78
N LEU A 113 5.74 -8.48 -0.61
CA LEU A 113 4.51 -7.85 -0.13
C LEU A 113 4.81 -6.93 1.04
N GLY A 114 4.08 -5.83 1.13
CA GLY A 114 4.00 -5.09 2.38
C GLY A 114 2.81 -4.14 2.45
N ALA A 115 2.71 -3.43 3.57
CA ALA A 115 1.54 -2.62 3.91
C ALA A 115 1.44 -1.34 3.08
N ASP A 116 2.60 -0.84 2.64
CA ASP A 116 2.70 0.44 1.96
C ASP A 116 2.10 0.35 0.57
N ASP A 117 1.30 1.35 0.22
CA ASP A 117 0.90 1.57 -1.15
C ASP A 117 1.95 2.44 -1.82
N LEU A 118 2.93 1.81 -2.47
CA LEU A 118 3.98 2.52 -3.20
C LEU A 118 3.46 3.24 -4.45
N THR A 119 2.20 3.02 -4.84
CA THR A 119 1.53 3.73 -5.95
C THR A 119 0.68 4.90 -5.47
N ALA A 120 0.51 5.05 -4.16
CA ALA A 120 -0.21 6.19 -3.59
C ALA A 120 0.49 7.50 -3.96
N ALA A 121 -0.32 8.52 -4.27
CA ALA A 121 0.19 9.86 -4.44
C ALA A 121 0.96 10.30 -3.19
N ALA A 122 2.06 11.02 -3.38
CA ALA A 122 2.79 11.59 -2.27
C ALA A 122 1.83 12.44 -1.40
N PRO A 123 1.89 12.32 -0.07
CA PRO A 123 1.03 13.10 0.80
C PRO A 123 1.28 14.59 0.55
N THR A 124 0.20 15.34 0.41
CA THR A 124 0.27 16.79 0.24
C THR A 124 0.41 17.47 1.60
N THR A 125 0.81 18.75 1.62
CA THR A 125 0.75 19.57 2.84
C THR A 125 -0.68 19.60 3.43
N GLY A 126 -1.71 19.50 2.58
CA GLY A 126 -3.10 19.38 3.00
C GLY A 126 -3.39 18.10 3.78
N ASP A 127 -2.83 16.96 3.36
CA ASP A 127 -2.99 15.66 4.01
C ASP A 127 -2.29 15.61 5.37
N PHE A 128 -1.12 16.24 5.49
CA PHE A 128 -0.42 16.39 6.76
C PHE A 128 -1.24 17.21 7.77
N ILE A 129 -1.77 18.36 7.35
CA ILE A 129 -2.61 19.18 8.23
C ILE A 129 -3.92 18.44 8.54
N THR A 130 -4.46 17.63 7.61
CA THR A 130 -5.64 16.76 7.81
C THR A 130 -5.39 15.62 8.79
N GLY A 131 -4.26 14.94 8.72
CA GLY A 131 -3.84 13.94 9.70
C GLY A 131 -3.66 14.56 11.09
N LEU A 132 -2.99 15.72 11.17
CA LEU A 132 -2.82 16.46 12.42
C LEU A 132 -4.17 16.90 13.02
N ARG A 133 -5.11 17.35 12.18
CA ARG A 133 -6.47 17.71 12.65
C ARG A 133 -7.33 16.49 12.98
N ALA A 134 -7.11 15.32 12.37
CA ALA A 134 -7.77 14.05 12.70
C ALA A 134 -7.37 13.53 14.10
N GLU A 135 -6.08 13.59 14.44
CA GLU A 135 -5.59 13.34 15.81
C GLU A 135 -6.13 14.39 16.81
N ASN A 136 -6.30 15.64 16.36
CA ASN A 136 -6.91 16.71 17.15
C ASN A 136 -8.47 16.71 17.21
N VAL A 137 -9.21 15.83 16.51
CA VAL A 137 -10.69 15.81 16.69
C VAL A 137 -11.07 15.17 18.03
N GLY A 138 -10.13 14.47 18.69
CA GLY A 138 -10.25 14.07 20.10
C GLY A 138 -9.73 15.11 21.10
N SER A 139 -9.08 16.18 20.63
CA SER A 139 -8.52 17.23 21.50
C SER A 139 -8.57 18.55 20.75
N ALA A 140 -9.66 19.28 20.96
CA ALA A 140 -9.65 20.71 20.71
C ALA A 140 -8.38 21.26 21.40
N TRP A 141 -7.63 22.08 20.65
CA TRP A 141 -6.40 22.77 21.04
C TRP A 141 -5.11 22.02 20.68
N GLY A 142 -4.26 22.76 19.94
CA GLY A 142 -2.98 22.27 19.42
C GLY A 142 -2.12 21.64 20.51
N VAL A 143 -1.31 20.68 20.08
CA VAL A 143 -0.43 19.89 20.93
C VAL A 143 0.29 20.75 21.97
N THR A 144 -0.22 20.71 23.19
CA THR A 144 0.55 20.83 24.42
C THR A 144 -0.02 19.77 25.34
N SER A 145 0.77 18.72 25.59
CA SER A 145 0.45 17.64 26.52
C SER A 145 -0.27 18.16 27.76
N GLN A 146 -1.55 17.80 27.92
CA GLN A 146 -2.33 18.10 29.12
C GLN A 146 -1.86 17.14 30.23
N PRO A 147 -1.19 17.59 31.30
CA PRO A 147 -0.84 16.69 32.39
C PRO A 147 -2.13 16.32 33.13
N SER A 148 -2.36 15.02 33.36
CA SER A 148 -3.39 14.58 34.29
C SER A 148 -2.95 14.89 35.72
N GLY A 149 -3.72 15.73 36.42
CA GLY A 149 -3.53 16.04 37.84
C GLY A 149 -3.05 17.47 38.11
N GLY A 150 -4.00 18.39 38.33
CA GLY A 150 -3.77 19.67 39.01
C GLY A 150 -2.62 20.55 38.49
N ALA A 151 -2.35 20.54 37.19
CA ALA A 151 -1.23 21.28 36.62
C ALA A 151 -1.64 22.67 36.08
N THR A 152 -0.80 23.67 36.36
CA THR A 152 -0.88 25.01 35.79
C THR A 152 -0.46 24.98 34.32
N VAL A 153 -1.29 25.53 33.42
CA VAL A 153 -0.96 25.68 32.00
C VAL A 153 -0.75 27.17 31.71
N THR A 154 0.48 27.54 31.36
CA THR A 154 0.81 28.89 30.89
C THR A 154 0.72 28.90 29.37
N TYR A 155 -0.09 29.80 28.82
CA TYR A 155 -0.21 29.96 27.37
C TYR A 155 -0.03 31.41 26.93
N SER A 156 0.56 31.59 25.77
CA SER A 156 0.77 32.90 25.14
C SER A 156 -0.30 33.09 24.06
N GLU A 157 -1.22 34.02 24.26
CA GLU A 157 -2.22 34.34 23.24
C GLU A 157 -1.77 35.55 22.41
N ARG A 158 -1.81 35.43 21.07
CA ARG A 158 -1.80 36.62 20.20
C ARG A 158 -3.21 37.18 20.15
N ARG A 159 -3.46 38.32 20.78
CA ARG A 159 -4.65 39.12 20.47
C ARG A 159 -4.47 39.70 19.06
N ALA A 160 -5.39 39.38 18.16
CA ALA A 160 -5.36 39.95 16.82
C ALA A 160 -5.55 41.48 16.91
N VAL A 161 -4.65 42.20 16.24
CA VAL A 161 -4.61 43.66 16.02
C VAL A 161 -4.06 44.49 17.20
N GLY A 162 -2.76 44.77 17.13
CA GLY A 162 -2.16 46.03 17.60
C GLY A 162 -1.91 46.20 19.11
N GLY A 163 -1.85 45.15 19.93
CA GLY A 163 -1.57 45.27 21.38
C GLY A 163 -0.40 44.40 21.85
N THR A 164 0.33 44.89 22.85
CA THR A 164 1.43 44.22 23.57
C THR A 164 1.09 42.77 23.93
N LEU A 165 2.09 41.88 23.83
CA LEU A 165 1.97 40.46 24.21
C LEU A 165 1.69 40.35 25.71
N GLY A 166 0.47 39.94 26.09
CA GLY A 166 0.14 39.58 27.47
C GLY A 166 0.37 38.09 27.71
N THR A 167 1.02 37.74 28.82
CA THR A 167 1.10 36.33 29.27
C THR A 167 -0.11 36.05 30.15
N ARG A 168 -0.87 35.00 29.85
CA ARG A 168 -2.02 34.59 30.65
C ARG A 168 -1.77 33.21 31.22
N THR A 169 -2.06 33.05 32.50
CA THR A 169 -1.97 31.78 33.19
C THR A 169 -3.38 31.36 33.56
N ALA A 170 -3.82 30.22 33.05
CA ALA A 170 -5.07 29.61 33.51
C ALA A 170 -4.81 28.54 34.55
N TYR A 171 -5.73 28.50 35.49
CA TYR A 171 -5.79 27.52 36.55
C TYR A 171 -6.98 26.63 36.27
N TYR A 172 -6.73 25.32 36.21
CA TYR A 172 -7.74 24.30 36.08
C TYR A 172 -7.87 23.55 37.41
N ASP A 173 -9.09 23.20 37.80
CA ASP A 173 -9.33 22.40 39.00
C ASP A 173 -8.86 20.95 38.79
N SER A 174 -8.92 20.16 39.87
CA SER A 174 -8.56 18.73 39.85
C SER A 174 -9.45 17.88 38.92
N THR A 175 -10.54 18.46 38.40
CA THR A 175 -11.48 17.85 37.45
C THR A 175 -11.25 18.35 36.02
N GLY A 176 -10.27 19.23 35.79
CA GLY A 176 -9.94 19.81 34.48
C GLY A 176 -10.88 20.93 34.03
N LYS A 177 -11.75 21.45 34.90
CA LYS A 177 -12.57 22.64 34.59
C LYS A 177 -11.79 23.92 34.88
N LEU A 178 -12.00 24.95 34.07
CA LEU A 178 -11.37 26.25 34.26
C LEU A 178 -11.82 26.85 35.60
N ALA A 179 -10.88 27.02 36.52
CA ALA A 179 -11.13 27.51 37.88
C ALA A 179 -10.79 28.99 38.03
N GLY A 180 -9.92 29.54 37.19
CA GLY A 180 -9.55 30.95 37.22
C GLY A 180 -8.56 31.35 36.12
N LEU A 181 -8.45 32.65 35.89
CA LEU A 181 -7.62 33.23 34.83
C LEU A 181 -6.99 34.52 35.32
N THR A 182 -5.65 34.56 35.36
CA THR A 182 -4.91 35.76 35.72
C THR A 182 -4.19 36.29 34.49
N ALA A 183 -4.40 37.57 34.19
CA ALA A 183 -3.65 38.29 33.16
C ALA A 183 -2.50 39.05 33.81
N VAL A 184 -1.27 38.84 33.34
CA VAL A 184 -0.16 39.76 33.60
C VAL A 184 0.00 40.59 32.34
N VAL A 185 -0.29 41.89 32.45
CA VAL A 185 -0.08 42.88 31.38
C VAL A 185 1.41 43.18 31.26
#